data_AF-A0A2W7UA73-F1
#
_entry.id   AF-A0A2W7UA73-F1
#
_cell.length_a   1.000
_cell.length_b   1.000
_cell.length_c   1.000
_cell.angle_alpha   90.00
_cell.angle_beta   90.00
_cell.angle_gamma   90.00
#
_symmetry.space_group_name_H-M   'P 1'
#
loop_
_entity.id
_entity.type
_entity.pdbx_description
1 polymer ?
#
loop_
_entity_poly.entity_id
_entity_poly.type
_entity_poly.pdbx_seq_one_letter_code
_entity_poly.pdbx_strand_id
1 'polypeptide(L)'
;MKIHSFPYFINSETEILILGTMPGAMSLAKQEYYANPRNHFWKILYTLFEALPIPANFQEKVQFLKSNKIGLWDVLENCERKGSLDIHIKNKKENDFVDLFSEFPSITKIIFNGKQSHLFFSKKFGQIEGITYFVMPSTSPANTMTFENKLKIWSSCFK
;
A
#
# COMPACT_ATOMS: atom_id res chain seq x y z
N MET A 1 -18.60 -1.51 -11.78
CA MET A 1 -18.08 -2.89 -11.75
C MET A 1 -17.56 -3.15 -10.35
N LYS A 2 -17.92 -4.28 -9.75
CA LYS A 2 -17.36 -4.71 -8.48
C LYS A 2 -15.94 -5.21 -8.70
N ILE A 3 -15.01 -4.77 -7.88
CA ILE A 3 -13.60 -5.14 -7.91
C ILE A 3 -13.18 -5.60 -6.51
N HIS A 4 -12.18 -6.48 -6.45
CA HIS A 4 -11.63 -7.05 -5.23
C HIS A 4 -10.15 -6.71 -5.12
N SER A 5 -9.66 -6.52 -3.89
CA SER A 5 -8.23 -6.36 -3.63
C SER A 5 -7.50 -7.69 -3.80
N PHE A 6 -6.17 -7.62 -3.77
CA PHE A 6 -5.35 -8.82 -3.69
C PHE A 6 -5.34 -9.37 -2.26
N PRO A 7 -4.92 -10.64 -2.07
CA PRO A 7 -4.42 -11.09 -0.78
C PRO A 7 -3.30 -10.19 -0.27
N TYR A 8 -3.07 -10.21 1.04
CA TYR A 8 -1.92 -9.53 1.63
C TYR A 8 -0.62 -10.22 1.22
N PHE A 9 0.45 -9.43 1.05
CA PHE A 9 1.82 -9.94 0.97
C PHE A 9 2.49 -9.66 2.30
N ILE A 10 2.31 -10.56 3.26
CA ILE A 10 2.80 -10.46 4.65
C ILE A 10 3.36 -11.82 5.06
N ASN A 11 4.31 -11.83 6.00
CA ASN A 11 4.79 -13.01 6.71
C ASN A 11 4.98 -12.70 8.20
N SER A 12 5.36 -13.70 9.00
CA SER A 12 5.59 -13.55 10.45
C SER A 12 6.66 -12.52 10.83
N GLU A 13 7.55 -12.16 9.91
CA GLU A 13 8.63 -11.18 10.12
C GLU A 13 8.26 -9.77 9.66
N THR A 14 7.05 -9.55 9.13
CA THR A 14 6.63 -8.25 8.63
C THR A 14 6.45 -7.27 9.79
N GLU A 15 7.17 -6.16 9.76
CA GLU A 15 7.11 -5.11 10.79
C GLU A 15 6.38 -3.85 10.28
N ILE A 16 6.46 -3.60 8.97
CA ILE A 16 5.89 -2.43 8.31
C ILE A 16 4.83 -2.87 7.32
N LEU A 17 3.58 -2.47 7.51
CA LEU A 17 2.49 -2.72 6.56
C LEU A 17 2.16 -1.46 5.77
N ILE A 18 2.33 -1.50 4.45
CA ILE A 18 1.93 -0.39 3.57
C ILE A 18 0.54 -0.66 3.00
N LEU A 19 -0.37 0.30 3.19
CA LEU A 19 -1.78 0.18 2.82
C LEU A 19 -2.18 1.14 1.69
N GLY A 20 -2.55 0.56 0.55
CA GLY A 20 -3.27 1.24 -0.52
C GLY A 20 -4.77 1.37 -0.20
N THR A 21 -5.49 2.17 -0.99
CA THR A 21 -6.97 2.22 -0.90
C THR A 21 -7.58 1.00 -1.57
N MET A 22 -7.24 0.78 -2.84
CA MET A 22 -7.74 -0.28 -3.71
C MET A 22 -6.86 -0.38 -4.97
N PRO A 23 -6.51 -1.57 -5.48
CA PRO A 23 -5.60 -1.70 -6.62
C PRO A 23 -6.12 -0.98 -7.86
N GLY A 24 -5.26 -0.24 -8.57
CA GLY A 24 -5.63 0.43 -9.82
C GLY A 24 -5.97 -0.54 -10.96
N ALA A 25 -6.57 -0.05 -12.05
CA ALA A 25 -7.00 -0.91 -13.16
C ALA A 25 -5.85 -1.73 -13.78
N MET A 26 -4.67 -1.14 -13.96
CA MET A 26 -3.49 -1.86 -14.45
C MET A 26 -2.98 -2.90 -13.45
N SER A 27 -3.05 -2.59 -12.15
CA SER A 27 -2.69 -3.54 -11.10
C SER A 27 -3.61 -4.75 -11.16
N LEU A 28 -4.93 -4.53 -11.19
CA LEU A 28 -5.92 -5.59 -11.31
C LEU A 28 -5.73 -6.42 -12.58
N ALA A 29 -5.44 -5.78 -13.72
CA ALA A 29 -5.21 -6.50 -14.98
C ALA A 29 -3.94 -7.38 -14.94
N LYS A 30 -2.88 -6.92 -14.27
CA LYS A 30 -1.61 -7.66 -14.17
C LYS A 30 -1.51 -8.58 -12.96
N GLN A 31 -2.43 -8.47 -12.00
CA GLN A 31 -2.33 -9.10 -10.69
C GLN A 31 -1.04 -8.70 -9.94
N GLU A 32 -0.66 -7.42 -10.05
CA GLU A 32 0.56 -6.88 -9.46
C GLU A 32 0.27 -5.55 -8.73
N TYR A 33 0.79 -5.40 -7.51
CA TYR A 33 0.72 -4.12 -6.81
C TYR A 33 1.49 -3.02 -7.56
N TYR A 34 0.85 -1.84 -7.68
CA TYR A 34 1.42 -0.64 -8.29
C TYR A 34 2.01 -0.85 -9.70
N ALA A 35 1.36 -1.66 -10.53
CA ALA A 35 1.88 -2.12 -11.83
C ALA A 35 1.91 -1.05 -12.94
N ASN A 36 1.31 0.12 -12.71
CA ASN A 36 1.38 1.23 -13.65
C ASN A 36 2.80 1.84 -13.61
N PRO A 37 3.54 1.90 -14.73
CA PRO A 37 4.90 2.45 -14.76
C PRO A 37 5.01 3.90 -14.29
N ARG A 38 3.92 4.68 -14.36
CA ARG A 38 3.86 6.05 -13.85
C ARG A 38 3.60 6.13 -12.33
N ASN A 39 3.35 5.00 -11.67
CA ASN A 39 3.24 4.95 -10.22
C ASN A 39 4.63 4.97 -9.59
N HIS A 40 4.89 5.92 -8.70
CA HIS A 40 6.21 6.10 -8.10
C HIS A 40 6.52 5.10 -6.99
N PHE A 41 5.61 4.19 -6.61
CA PHE A 41 5.78 3.32 -5.45
C PHE A 41 7.08 2.52 -5.48
N TRP A 42 7.29 1.72 -6.53
CA TRP A 42 8.49 0.90 -6.66
C TRP A 42 9.74 1.75 -6.80
N LYS A 43 9.67 2.86 -7.53
CA LYS A 43 10.80 3.79 -7.66
C LYS A 43 11.18 4.39 -6.31
N ILE A 44 10.22 4.75 -5.47
CA ILE A 44 10.47 5.27 -4.13
C ILE A 44 11.17 4.21 -3.28
N LEU A 45 10.60 3.01 -3.14
CA LEU A 45 11.19 1.97 -2.29
C LEU A 45 12.59 1.57 -2.76
N TYR A 46 12.77 1.26 -4.04
CA TYR A 46 14.08 0.85 -4.54
C TYR A 46 15.13 1.97 -4.45
N THR A 47 14.74 3.24 -4.51
CA THR A 47 15.66 4.36 -4.25
C THR A 47 16.00 4.48 -2.76
N LEU A 48 15.02 4.35 -1.86
CA LEU A 48 15.24 4.47 -0.41
C LEU A 48 16.15 3.37 0.16
N PHE A 49 16.06 2.17 -0.41
CA PHE A 49 16.84 0.99 0.01
C PHE A 49 18.06 0.75 -0.89
N GLU A 50 18.45 1.73 -1.70
CA GLU A 50 19.65 1.68 -2.57
C GLU A 50 19.72 0.42 -3.46
N ALA A 51 18.57 -0.07 -3.91
CA ALA A 51 18.42 -1.39 -4.55
C ALA A 51 18.17 -1.31 -6.07
N LEU A 52 18.40 -0.15 -6.69
CA LEU A 52 18.20 0.02 -8.14
C LEU A 52 19.15 -0.89 -8.95
N PRO A 53 18.72 -1.42 -10.12
CA PRO A 53 17.47 -1.12 -10.84
C PRO A 53 16.24 -1.90 -10.32
N ILE A 54 15.05 -1.37 -10.60
CA ILE A 54 13.79 -2.06 -10.27
C ILE A 54 13.63 -3.27 -11.19
N PRO A 55 13.46 -4.49 -10.65
CA PRO A 55 13.29 -5.68 -11.48
C PRO A 55 11.97 -5.64 -12.26
N ALA A 56 11.93 -6.26 -13.43
CA ALA A 56 10.70 -6.39 -14.21
C ALA A 56 9.73 -7.39 -13.56
N ASN A 57 10.28 -8.48 -13.01
CA ASN A 57 9.53 -9.56 -12.38
C ASN A 57 8.91 -9.11 -11.04
N PHE A 58 7.61 -9.32 -10.88
CA PHE A 58 6.90 -8.99 -9.65
C PHE A 58 7.32 -9.85 -8.46
N GLN A 59 7.68 -11.12 -8.67
CA GLN A 59 8.13 -11.99 -7.57
C GLN A 59 9.42 -11.49 -6.93
N GLU A 60 10.35 -10.95 -7.73
CA GLU A 60 11.57 -10.33 -7.19
C GLU A 60 11.25 -9.10 -6.33
N LYS A 61 10.23 -8.30 -6.71
CA LYS A 61 9.73 -7.19 -5.88
C LYS A 61 9.13 -7.68 -4.58
N VAL A 62 8.37 -8.78 -4.60
CA VAL A 62 7.80 -9.39 -3.39
C VAL A 62 8.92 -9.90 -2.47
N GLN A 63 9.97 -10.53 -2.99
CA GLN A 63 11.12 -10.95 -2.19
C GLN A 63 11.87 -9.77 -1.59
N PHE A 64 12.07 -8.69 -2.36
CA PHE A 64 12.64 -7.45 -1.85
C PHE A 64 11.83 -6.87 -0.69
N LEU A 65 10.50 -6.90 -0.75
CA LEU A 65 9.67 -6.45 0.36
C LEU A 65 9.87 -7.33 1.60
N LYS A 66 9.86 -8.65 1.42
CA LYS A 66 10.08 -9.62 2.51
C LYS A 66 11.44 -9.42 3.20
N SER A 67 12.52 -9.26 2.43
CA SER A 67 13.87 -9.06 2.99
C SER A 67 14.01 -7.77 3.78
N ASN A 68 13.12 -6.80 3.56
CA ASN A 68 13.06 -5.54 4.28
C ASN A 68 11.92 -5.49 5.32
N LYS A 69 11.29 -6.64 5.61
CA LYS A 69 10.17 -6.76 6.57
C LYS A 69 8.97 -5.86 6.25
N ILE A 70 8.76 -5.59 4.97
CA ILE A 70 7.66 -4.77 4.46
C ILE A 70 6.57 -5.68 3.90
N GLY A 71 5.35 -5.43 4.33
CA GLY A 71 4.13 -6.03 3.78
C GLY A 71 3.34 -5.07 2.92
N LEU A 72 2.52 -5.63 2.02
CA LEU A 72 1.56 -4.86 1.21
C LEU A 72 0.15 -5.40 1.38
N TRP A 73 -0.80 -4.47 1.50
CA TRP A 73 -2.20 -4.77 1.30
C TRP A 73 -3.01 -3.52 0.89
N ASP A 74 -4.32 -3.66 0.80
CA ASP A 74 -5.25 -2.57 0.63
C ASP A 74 -6.22 -2.50 1.81
N VAL A 75 -6.73 -1.30 2.08
CA VAL A 75 -7.75 -1.10 3.11
C VAL A 75 -9.09 -1.71 2.70
N LEU A 76 -9.44 -1.65 1.42
CA LEU A 76 -10.70 -2.18 0.91
C LEU A 76 -10.54 -3.61 0.40
N GLU A 77 -11.33 -4.54 0.92
CA GLU A 77 -11.47 -5.90 0.41
C GLU A 77 -12.13 -5.88 -0.97
N ASN A 78 -13.22 -5.11 -1.08
CA ASN A 78 -13.95 -4.94 -2.32
C ASN A 78 -14.69 -3.61 -2.37
N CYS A 79 -14.95 -3.14 -3.59
CA CYS A 79 -15.79 -1.97 -3.84
C CYS A 79 -16.33 -1.95 -5.26
N GLU A 80 -17.25 -1.03 -5.52
CA GLU A 80 -17.60 -0.64 -6.88
C GLU A 80 -16.83 0.61 -7.28
N ARG A 81 -16.08 0.54 -8.38
CA ARG A 81 -15.34 1.71 -8.90
C ARG A 81 -15.35 1.73 -10.43
N LYS A 82 -15.58 2.92 -11.00
CA LYS A 82 -15.35 3.18 -12.43
C LYS A 82 -13.94 3.79 -12.59
N GLY A 83 -13.12 3.17 -13.42
CA GLY A 83 -11.72 3.58 -13.59
C GLY A 83 -10.87 3.31 -12.34
N SER A 84 -9.85 4.15 -12.13
CA SER A 84 -8.85 3.95 -11.06
C SER A 84 -8.83 5.03 -9.97
N LEU A 85 -9.70 6.04 -10.07
CA LEU A 85 -9.70 7.15 -9.11
C LEU A 85 -10.58 6.84 -7.90
N ASP A 86 -10.05 7.08 -6.70
CA ASP A 86 -10.73 6.78 -5.44
C ASP A 86 -12.03 7.58 -5.25
N ILE A 87 -12.16 8.75 -5.88
CA ILE A 87 -13.40 9.56 -5.87
C ILE A 87 -14.62 8.81 -6.44
N HIS A 88 -14.41 7.74 -7.21
CA HIS A 88 -15.47 6.94 -7.79
C HIS A 88 -15.81 5.67 -6.98
N ILE A 89 -15.21 5.48 -5.80
CA ILE A 89 -15.45 4.31 -4.94
C ILE A 89 -16.84 4.43 -4.31
N LYS A 90 -17.64 3.36 -4.46
CA LYS A 90 -18.96 3.16 -3.86
C LYS A 90 -19.07 1.74 -3.30
N ASN A 91 -20.09 1.47 -2.48
CA ASN A 91 -20.41 0.14 -1.95
C ASN A 91 -19.18 -0.65 -1.48
N LYS A 92 -18.37 0.01 -0.64
CA LYS A 92 -17.06 -0.50 -0.22
C LYS A 92 -17.19 -1.37 1.04
N LYS A 93 -16.30 -2.36 1.14
CA LYS A 93 -16.07 -3.18 2.32
C LYS A 93 -14.58 -3.18 2.61
N GLU A 94 -14.20 -2.84 3.83
CA GLU A 94 -12.82 -2.90 4.30
C GLU A 94 -12.40 -4.34 4.62
N ASN A 95 -11.13 -4.66 4.38
CA ASN A 95 -10.50 -5.91 4.81
C ASN A 95 -10.56 -6.06 6.33
N ASP A 96 -10.41 -7.30 6.82
CA ASP A 96 -10.34 -7.56 8.26
C ASP A 96 -8.92 -7.34 8.76
N PHE A 97 -8.75 -6.28 9.55
CA PHE A 97 -7.48 -5.95 10.17
C PHE A 97 -7.37 -6.47 11.61
N VAL A 98 -8.48 -6.82 12.26
CA VAL A 98 -8.46 -7.35 13.64
C VAL A 98 -7.80 -8.72 13.63
N ASP A 99 -8.27 -9.61 12.76
CA ASP A 99 -7.70 -10.94 12.59
C ASP A 99 -6.24 -10.85 12.10
N LEU A 100 -5.96 -9.92 11.18
CA LEU A 100 -4.61 -9.72 10.65
C LEU A 100 -3.60 -9.39 11.76
N PHE A 101 -3.89 -8.44 12.64
CA PHE A 101 -2.94 -8.08 13.70
C PHE A 101 -2.86 -9.13 14.80
N SER A 102 -3.90 -9.95 14.98
CA SER A 102 -3.81 -11.12 15.85
C SER A 102 -2.89 -12.20 15.28
N GLU A 103 -2.88 -12.39 13.96
CA GLU A 103 -2.02 -13.37 13.27
C GLU A 103 -0.57 -12.87 13.09
N PHE A 104 -0.40 -11.56 12.87
CA PHE A 104 0.90 -10.93 12.60
C PHE A 104 1.22 -9.81 13.63
N PRO A 105 1.50 -10.17 14.89
CA PRO A 105 1.74 -9.19 15.97
C PRO A 105 3.07 -8.43 15.82
N SER A 106 3.96 -8.86 14.92
CA SER A 106 5.21 -8.15 14.59
C SER A 106 4.98 -6.85 13.84
N ILE A 107 3.81 -6.69 13.21
CA ILE A 107 3.45 -5.45 12.53
C ILE A 107 3.25 -4.38 13.61
N THR A 108 4.12 -3.37 13.62
CA THR A 108 4.08 -2.25 14.58
C THR A 108 4.00 -0.89 13.89
N LYS A 109 4.08 -0.87 12.55
CA LYS A 109 4.04 0.35 11.74
C LYS A 109 3.11 0.17 10.54
N ILE A 110 2.19 1.11 10.36
CA ILE A 110 1.34 1.20 9.16
C ILE A 110 1.68 2.47 8.38
N ILE A 111 1.90 2.32 7.08
CA ILE A 111 2.12 3.43 6.15
C ILE A 111 0.97 3.47 5.15
N PHE A 112 0.10 4.46 5.27
CA PHE A 112 -1.00 4.70 4.35
C PHE A 112 -0.51 5.40 3.08
N ASN A 113 -0.67 4.75 1.94
CA ASN A 113 -0.36 5.32 0.63
C ASN A 113 -1.53 6.20 0.13
N GLY A 114 -1.63 7.40 0.68
CA GLY A 114 -2.66 8.37 0.38
C GLY A 114 -3.64 8.60 1.53
N LYS A 115 -4.30 9.76 1.50
CA LYS A 115 -5.25 10.15 2.57
C LYS A 115 -6.49 9.25 2.61
N GLN A 116 -6.95 8.74 1.47
CA GLN A 116 -8.18 7.94 1.39
C GLN A 116 -8.04 6.58 2.09
N SER A 117 -6.89 5.89 1.96
CA SER A 117 -6.67 4.64 2.67
C SER A 117 -6.72 4.84 4.18
N HIS A 118 -6.02 5.86 4.71
CA HIS A 118 -6.11 6.23 6.13
C HIS A 118 -7.55 6.57 6.56
N LEU A 119 -8.28 7.39 5.78
CA LEU A 119 -9.65 7.77 6.14
C LEU A 119 -10.60 6.57 6.24
N PHE A 120 -10.52 5.62 5.31
CA PHE A 120 -11.37 4.42 5.35
C PHE A 120 -10.98 3.49 6.50
N PHE A 121 -9.68 3.33 6.74
CA PHE A 121 -9.19 2.53 7.84
C PHE A 121 -9.63 3.10 9.19
N SER A 122 -9.29 4.37 9.46
CA SER A 122 -9.51 5.00 10.77
C SER A 122 -10.99 5.18 11.07
N LYS A 123 -11.85 5.29 10.05
CA LYS A 123 -13.31 5.34 10.25
C LYS A 123 -13.85 4.02 10.83
N LYS A 124 -13.27 2.88 10.48
CA LYS A 124 -13.73 1.56 10.92
C LYS A 124 -13.00 1.06 12.15
N PHE A 125 -11.69 1.22 12.19
CA PHE A 125 -10.82 0.60 13.21
C PHE A 125 -10.25 1.59 14.22
N GLY A 126 -10.34 2.90 13.95
CA GLY A 126 -9.72 3.92 14.79
C GLY A 126 -8.20 3.77 14.85
N GLN A 127 -7.62 4.11 16.01
CA GLN A 127 -6.22 3.87 16.31
C GLN A 127 -6.08 2.51 17.00
N ILE A 128 -5.17 1.69 16.51
CA ILE A 128 -4.82 0.41 17.14
C ILE A 128 -3.62 0.62 18.05
N GLU A 129 -3.72 0.14 19.29
CA GLU A 129 -2.66 0.25 20.28
C GLU A 129 -1.38 -0.47 19.81
N GLY A 130 -0.22 0.10 20.11
CA GLY A 130 1.08 -0.45 19.70
C GLY A 130 1.47 -0.21 18.23
N ILE A 131 0.57 0.35 17.41
CA ILE A 131 0.84 0.59 16.00
C ILE A 131 1.07 2.09 15.71
N THR A 132 2.20 2.40 15.07
CA THR A 132 2.55 3.76 14.62
C THR A 132 2.04 4.02 13.20
N TYR A 133 1.35 5.14 12.98
CA TYR A 133 0.67 5.45 11.72
C TYR A 133 1.38 6.56 10.95
N PHE A 134 1.61 6.34 9.66
CA PHE A 134 2.16 7.34 8.75
C PHE A 134 1.22 7.53 7.56
N VAL A 135 0.81 8.76 7.27
CA VAL A 135 -0.03 9.08 6.10
C VAL A 135 0.81 9.76 5.03
N MET A 136 1.12 9.02 3.98
CA MET A 136 2.02 9.47 2.92
C MET A 136 1.25 10.02 1.71
N PRO A 137 1.88 10.89 0.90
CA PRO A 137 1.29 11.30 -0.38
C PRO A 137 1.13 10.07 -1.28
N SER A 138 -0.02 10.00 -1.98
CA SER A 138 -0.28 8.90 -2.91
C SER A 138 0.83 8.78 -3.96
N THR A 139 1.33 7.57 -4.18
CA THR A 139 2.34 7.29 -5.20
C THR A 139 1.76 7.21 -6.62
N SER A 140 0.43 7.21 -6.75
CA SER A 140 -0.26 7.17 -8.04
C SER A 140 0.05 8.42 -8.90
N PRO A 141 -0.10 8.30 -10.24
CA PRO A 141 0.05 9.44 -11.14
C PRO A 141 -1.05 10.50 -11.00
N ALA A 142 -2.15 10.20 -10.30
CA ALA A 142 -3.21 11.17 -10.02
C ALA A 142 -2.74 12.24 -9.01
N ASN A 143 -1.73 11.92 -8.20
CA ASN A 143 -1.06 12.91 -7.35
C ASN A 143 0.08 13.56 -8.13
N THR A 144 -0.09 14.84 -8.46
CA THR A 144 0.82 15.64 -9.30
C THR A 144 2.12 16.06 -8.61
N MET A 145 2.33 15.71 -7.33
CA MET A 145 3.59 15.95 -6.63
C MET A 145 4.77 15.28 -7.35
N THR A 146 5.89 15.99 -7.46
CA THR A 146 7.12 15.49 -8.09
C THR A 146 7.65 14.23 -7.39
N PHE A 147 8.44 13.44 -8.11
CA PHE A 147 9.06 12.23 -7.55
C PHE A 147 9.94 12.56 -6.34
N GLU A 148 10.76 13.59 -6.45
CA GLU A 148 11.74 14.01 -5.44
C GLU A 148 11.05 14.42 -4.13
N ASN A 149 9.93 15.14 -4.23
CA ASN A 149 9.14 15.53 -3.07
C ASN A 149 8.43 14.33 -2.44
N LYS A 150 7.86 13.42 -3.25
CA LYS A 150 7.28 12.16 -2.71
C LYS A 150 8.36 11.35 -2.01
N LEU A 151 9.52 11.16 -2.63
CA LEU A 151 10.66 10.42 -2.08
C LEU A 151 11.11 11.02 -0.73
N LYS A 152 11.27 12.34 -0.67
CA LYS A 152 11.65 13.05 0.57
C LYS A 152 10.63 12.86 1.70
N ILE A 153 9.34 12.87 1.39
CA ILE A 153 8.31 12.67 2.42
C ILE A 153 8.27 11.20 2.84
N TRP A 154 8.30 10.28 1.88
CA TRP A 154 8.29 8.84 2.15
C TRP A 154 9.52 8.40 2.96
N SER A 155 10.70 8.99 2.76
CA SER A 155 11.90 8.65 3.55
C SER A 155 11.73 8.92 5.05
N SER A 156 10.80 9.79 5.46
CA SER A 156 10.59 10.10 6.87
C SER A 156 10.02 8.94 7.70
N CYS A 157 9.42 7.92 7.07
CA CYS A 157 8.75 6.82 7.77
C CYS A 157 9.52 5.48 7.78
N PHE A 158 10.64 5.40 7.05
CA PHE A 158 11.55 4.22 7.01
C PHE A 158 12.81 4.37 7.85
N LYS A 159 12.90 5.45 8.64
CA LYS A 159 13.94 5.63 9.66
C LYS A 159 13.61 4.86 10.93
#